data_AF-A0A540NEK0-F1
#
_entry.id   AF-A0A540NEK0-F1
#
_cell.length_a   1.000
_cell.length_b   1.000
_cell.length_c   1.000
_cell.angle_alpha   90.00
_cell.angle_beta   90.00
_cell.angle_gamma   90.00
#
_symmetry.space_group_name_H-M   'P 1'
#
loop_
_entity.id
_entity.type
_entity.pdbx_description
1 polymer ?
#
loop_
_entity_poly.entity_id
_entity_poly.type
_entity_poly.pdbx_seq_one_letter_code
_entity_poly.pdbx_strand_id
1 'polypeptide(L)'
;MVAVPQWTDQSTNARFIMDVWKMGLTASVDENGIVRQEEIARCVRELLEGDRETEIQMYALKWKMLATTAVDEGGSFDKNIDEFIAKLVYN
;
A
#
# COMPACT_ATOMS: atom_id res chain seq x y z
N MET A 1 -0.63 -2.19 -6.84
CA MET A 1 0.40 -3.14 -6.34
C MET A 1 -0.18 -4.55 -6.33
N VAL A 2 0.63 -5.56 -6.62
CA VAL A 2 0.27 -6.98 -6.39
C VAL A 2 1.06 -7.45 -5.17
N ALA A 3 0.38 -7.74 -4.08
CA ALA A 3 0.97 -8.20 -2.83
C ALA A 3 1.16 -9.72 -2.83
N VAL A 4 2.36 -10.17 -2.45
CA VAL A 4 2.75 -11.60 -2.37
C VAL A 4 3.38 -11.84 -0.99
N PRO A 5 2.58 -11.88 0.09
CA PRO A 5 3.10 -11.89 1.45
C PRO A 5 3.95 -13.14 1.71
N GLN A 6 5.13 -12.94 2.28
CA GLN A 6 6.06 -14.01 2.65
C GLN A 6 6.06 -14.21 4.16
N TRP A 7 6.59 -13.25 4.95
CA TRP A 7 6.76 -13.39 6.41
C TRP A 7 6.43 -12.10 7.19
N THR A 8 6.40 -12.22 8.52
CA THR A 8 6.24 -11.13 9.49
C THR A 8 4.88 -10.42 9.34
N ASP A 9 4.88 -9.13 9.08
CA ASP A 9 3.71 -8.26 9.00
C ASP A 9 3.12 -8.21 7.59
N GLN A 10 3.75 -8.87 6.61
CA GLN A 10 3.35 -8.77 5.21
C GLN A 10 1.92 -9.26 4.96
N SER A 11 1.44 -10.27 5.68
CA SER A 11 0.04 -10.73 5.57
C SER A 11 -0.94 -9.66 6.03
N THR A 12 -0.61 -8.93 7.10
CA THR A 12 -1.40 -7.78 7.57
C THR A 12 -1.34 -6.66 6.55
N ASN A 13 -0.14 -6.32 6.06
CA ASN A 13 0.04 -5.25 5.07
C ASN A 13 -0.73 -5.56 3.78
N ALA A 14 -0.70 -6.79 3.28
CA ALA A 14 -1.47 -7.25 2.11
C ALA A 14 -2.98 -7.01 2.30
N ARG A 15 -3.49 -7.28 3.51
CA ARG A 15 -4.89 -7.00 3.85
C ARG A 15 -5.20 -5.50 3.84
N PHE A 16 -4.31 -4.66 4.38
CA PHE A 16 -4.47 -3.21 4.31
C PHE A 16 -4.48 -2.69 2.87
N ILE A 17 -3.55 -3.16 2.04
CA ILE A 17 -3.44 -2.78 0.63
C ILE A 17 -4.75 -3.06 -0.14
N MET A 18 -5.32 -4.25 0.08
CA MET A 18 -6.49 -4.73 -0.64
C MET A 18 -7.81 -4.20 -0.06
N ASP A 19 -8.00 -4.30 1.25
CA ASP A 19 -9.31 -4.08 1.88
C ASP A 19 -9.49 -2.64 2.40
N VAL A 20 -8.43 -2.04 2.93
CA VAL A 20 -8.48 -0.75 3.63
C VAL A 20 -8.13 0.40 2.69
N TRP A 21 -6.95 0.31 2.06
CA TRP A 21 -6.44 1.33 1.15
C TRP A 21 -6.97 1.18 -0.27
N LYS A 22 -7.44 -0.03 -0.64
CA LYS A 22 -8.05 -0.35 -1.94
C LYS A 22 -7.18 0.03 -3.14
N MET A 23 -5.86 -0.09 -3.00
CA MET A 23 -4.86 0.34 -4.00
C MET A 23 -4.07 -0.83 -4.59
N GLY A 24 -4.55 -2.06 -4.41
CA GLY A 24 -3.91 -3.24 -4.92
C GLY A 24 -4.70 -4.53 -4.73
N LEU A 25 -4.05 -5.61 -5.12
CA LEU A 25 -4.56 -6.97 -5.05
C LEU A 25 -3.58 -7.83 -4.27
N THR A 26 -4.04 -8.94 -3.71
CA THR A 26 -3.18 -9.97 -3.10
C THR A 26 -3.22 -11.22 -3.97
N ALA A 27 -2.06 -11.75 -4.32
CA ALA A 27 -1.95 -12.99 -5.08
C ALA A 27 -2.28 -14.19 -4.19
N SER A 28 -3.11 -15.10 -4.70
CA SER A 28 -3.48 -16.33 -4.00
C SER A 28 -2.39 -17.40 -4.11
N VAL A 29 -2.28 -18.22 -3.07
CA VAL A 29 -1.42 -19.41 -3.05
C VAL A 29 -2.21 -20.63 -3.49
N ASP A 30 -1.53 -21.60 -4.10
CA ASP A 30 -2.10 -22.91 -4.36
C ASP A 30 -2.13 -23.80 -3.10
N GLU A 31 -2.56 -25.05 -3.25
CA GLU A 31 -2.61 -26.06 -2.20
C GLU A 31 -1.26 -26.35 -1.52
N ASN A 32 -0.15 -26.03 -2.17
CA ASN A 32 1.21 -26.19 -1.64
C ASN A 32 1.74 -24.89 -1.00
N GLY A 33 0.93 -23.84 -0.92
CA GLY A 33 1.34 -22.54 -0.41
C GLY A 33 2.19 -21.73 -1.39
N ILE A 34 2.18 -22.07 -2.69
CA ILE A 34 3.01 -21.43 -3.72
C ILE A 34 2.14 -20.50 -4.57
N VAL A 35 2.60 -19.26 -4.75
CA VAL A 35 2.02 -18.36 -5.75
C VAL A 35 2.58 -18.72 -7.13
N ARG A 36 1.71 -19.18 -8.01
CA ARG A 36 2.08 -19.63 -9.36
C ARG A 36 2.18 -18.46 -10.34
N GLN A 37 2.91 -18.68 -11.45
CA GLN A 37 3.11 -17.65 -12.47
C GLN A 37 1.79 -17.18 -13.07
N GLU A 38 0.85 -18.10 -13.27
CA GLU A 38 -0.48 -17.84 -13.83
C GLU A 38 -1.27 -16.88 -12.94
N GLU A 39 -1.15 -17.04 -11.61
CA GLU A 39 -1.80 -16.17 -10.64
C GLU A 39 -1.19 -14.77 -10.67
N ILE A 40 0.14 -14.65 -10.70
CA ILE A 40 0.81 -13.34 -10.82
C ILE A 40 0.34 -12.65 -12.10
N ALA A 41 0.33 -13.36 -13.23
CA ALA A 41 -0.10 -12.81 -14.50
C ALA A 41 -1.59 -12.39 -14.48
N ARG A 42 -2.46 -13.17 -13.83
CA ARG A 42 -3.87 -12.80 -13.61
C ARG A 42 -4.00 -11.52 -12.80
N CYS A 43 -3.30 -11.42 -11.67
CA CYS A 43 -3.32 -10.22 -10.82
C CYS A 43 -2.82 -8.98 -11.56
N VAL A 44 -1.74 -9.10 -12.35
CA VAL A 44 -1.20 -7.98 -13.14
C VAL A 44 -2.21 -7.52 -14.19
N ARG A 45 -2.83 -8.45 -14.93
CA ARG A 45 -3.88 -8.11 -15.90
C ARG A 45 -5.07 -7.42 -15.24
N GLU A 46 -5.57 -7.96 -14.13
CA GLU A 46 -6.68 -7.36 -13.38
C GLU A 46 -6.35 -5.94 -12.90
N LEU A 47 -5.10 -5.70 -12.47
CA LEU A 47 -4.66 -4.40 -11.98
C LEU A 47 -4.54 -3.35 -13.09
N LEU A 48 -4.21 -3.75 -14.32
CA LEU A 48 -3.92 -2.86 -15.43
C LEU A 48 -5.08 -2.69 -16.41
N GLU A 49 -5.92 -3.71 -16.57
CA GLU A 49 -6.94 -3.77 -17.62
C GLU A 49 -8.26 -4.39 -17.11
N GLY A 50 -8.33 -4.75 -15.83
CA GLY A 50 -9.51 -5.38 -15.24
C GLY A 50 -10.57 -4.39 -14.78
N ASP A 51 -11.73 -4.91 -14.38
CA ASP A 51 -12.89 -4.12 -13.94
C ASP A 51 -12.56 -3.18 -12.78
N ARG A 52 -11.56 -3.53 -11.96
CA ARG A 52 -11.12 -2.78 -10.79
C ARG A 52 -10.00 -1.77 -11.07
N GLU A 53 -9.46 -1.70 -12.28
CA GLU A 53 -8.33 -0.84 -12.65
C GLU A 53 -8.58 0.62 -12.23
N THR A 54 -9.70 1.20 -12.66
CA THR A 54 -10.02 2.61 -12.41
C THR A 54 -10.16 2.91 -10.92
N GLU A 55 -10.81 2.02 -10.15
CA GLU A 55 -10.96 2.18 -8.71
C GLU A 55 -9.58 2.14 -8.02
N ILE A 56 -8.76 1.14 -8.35
CA ILE A 56 -7.43 0.96 -7.77
C ILE A 56 -6.52 2.15 -8.06
N GLN A 57 -6.53 2.65 -9.31
CA GLN A 57 -5.75 3.83 -9.70
C GLN A 57 -6.20 5.08 -8.96
N MET A 58 -7.52 5.31 -8.84
CA MET A 58 -8.08 6.44 -8.11
C MET A 58 -7.62 6.44 -6.65
N TYR A 59 -7.70 5.30 -5.94
CA TYR A 59 -7.23 5.22 -4.56
C TYR A 59 -5.71 5.38 -4.45
N ALA A 60 -4.95 4.79 -5.36
CA ALA A 60 -3.49 4.96 -5.38
C ALA A 60 -3.08 6.43 -5.53
N LEU A 61 -3.74 7.17 -6.44
CA LEU A 61 -3.51 8.61 -6.63
C LEU A 61 -3.93 9.43 -5.40
N LYS A 62 -5.06 9.09 -4.78
CA LYS A 62 -5.51 9.72 -3.54
C LYS A 62 -4.47 9.57 -2.43
N TRP A 63 -3.96 8.35 -2.21
CA TRP A 63 -2.94 8.09 -1.20
C TRP A 63 -1.61 8.77 -1.51
N LYS A 64 -1.20 8.81 -2.80
CA LYS A 64 -0.04 9.57 -3.24
C LYS A 64 -0.16 11.05 -2.87
N MET A 65 -1.30 11.68 -3.19
CA MET A 65 -1.53 13.10 -2.88
C MET A 65 -1.50 13.35 -1.37
N LEU A 66 -2.20 12.54 -0.57
CA LEU A 66 -2.21 12.67 0.88
C LEU A 66 -0.82 12.50 1.49
N ALA A 67 -0.04 11.52 1.03
CA ALA A 67 1.32 11.29 1.49
C ALA A 67 2.22 12.48 1.15
N THR A 68 2.15 12.99 -0.09
CA THR A 68 2.92 14.17 -0.51
C THR A 68 2.56 15.40 0.33
N THR A 69 1.28 15.69 0.54
CA THR A 69 0.85 16.82 1.39
C THR A 69 1.27 16.67 2.84
N ALA A 70 1.31 15.43 3.36
CA ALA A 70 1.73 15.21 4.74
C ALA A 70 3.22 15.53 4.95
N VAL A 71 4.09 15.20 3.99
CA VAL A 71 5.55 15.39 4.08
C VAL A 71 6.04 16.73 3.56
N ASP A 72 5.21 17.50 2.86
CA ASP A 72 5.56 18.83 2.36
C ASP A 72 5.77 19.84 3.50
N GLU A 73 6.40 20.99 3.20
CA GLU A 73 6.66 22.04 4.19
C GLU A 73 5.35 22.51 4.85
N GLY A 74 5.31 22.51 6.19
CA GLY A 74 4.10 22.82 6.95
C GLY A 74 3.03 21.72 6.91
N GLY A 75 3.34 20.57 6.33
CA GLY A 75 2.53 19.36 6.32
C GLY A 75 2.40 18.72 7.72
N SER A 76 1.52 17.73 7.84
CA SER A 76 1.25 17.10 9.13
C SER A 76 2.42 16.26 9.65
N PHE A 77 3.16 15.59 8.77
CA PHE A 77 4.34 14.82 9.14
C PHE A 77 5.52 15.75 9.47
N ASP A 78 5.73 16.78 8.65
CA ASP A 78 6.75 17.83 8.86
C ASP A 78 6.64 18.45 10.27
N LYS A 79 5.45 18.96 10.62
CA LYS A 79 5.16 19.50 11.96
C LYS A 79 5.37 18.48 13.09
N ASN A 80 4.96 17.23 12.88
CA ASN A 80 5.08 16.20 13.91
C ASN A 80 6.56 15.83 14.17
N ILE A 81 7.39 15.83 13.13
CA ILE A 81 8.83 15.61 13.28
C ILE A 81 9.47 16.78 14.04
N ASP A 82 9.12 18.03 13.72
CA ASP A 82 9.59 19.20 14.47
C ASP A 82 9.20 19.13 15.95
N GLU A 83 7.94 18.78 16.25
CA GLU A 83 7.47 18.59 17.63
C GLU A 83 8.22 17.46 18.34
N PHE A 84 8.48 16.36 17.64
CA PHE A 84 9.25 15.23 18.18
C PHE A 84 10.68 15.65 18.53
N ILE A 85 11.36 16.36 17.64
CA ILE A 85 12.73 16.87 17.86
C ILE A 85 12.75 17.87 19.02
N ALA A 86 11.80 18.80 19.07
CA ALA A 86 11.70 19.77 20.16
C ALA A 86 11.59 19.06 21.53
N LYS A 87 10.81 17.98 21.63
CA LYS A 87 10.71 17.19 22.86
C LYS A 87 12.02 16.47 23.22
N LEU A 88 12.86 16.12 22.26
CA LEU A 88 14.17 15.51 22.56
C LEU A 88 15.22 16.53 22.99
N VAL A 89 15.15 17.75 22.46
CA VAL A 89 16.13 18.81 22.72
C VAL A 89 15.83 19.57 24.02
N TYR A 90 14.56 19.74 24.36
CA TYR A 90 14.12 20.49 25.54
C TYR A 90 13.69 19.60 26.72
N ASN A 91 14.09 18.33 26.71
CA ASN A 91 14.12 17.45 27.89
C ASN A 91 15.46 17.58 28.63
#